data_AF-Q8RFP8-F1
#
_entry.id   AF-Q8RFP8-F1
#
_cell.length_a   1.000
_cell.length_b   1.000
_cell.length_c   1.000
_cell.angle_alpha   90.00
_cell.angle_beta   90.00
_cell.angle_gamma   90.00
#
_symmetry.space_group_name_H-M   'P 1'
#
loop_
_entity.id
_entity.type
_entity.pdbx_description
1 polymer ?
#
loop_
_entity_poly.entity_id
_entity_poly.type
_entity_poly.pdbx_seq_one_letter_code
_entity_poly.pdbx_strand_id
1 'polypeptide(L)'
;MLFVYSSEIKYWEGYLKEAGSNAFTLSPLKWISTTNAVGLFVRLGRGGGTFAHKDIAFKFASWLSAEFELYIIKDYQRLKDDENSKLSLNWNLNREISKINYKIHTDAIKTYLLGNLTKEQLSYKYASEADMLNVALFNKRAKEWKEENPKLKVNI
;
A
#
# COMPACT_ATOMS: atom_id res chain seq x y z
N MET A 1 -8.33 2.29 22.67
CA MET A 1 -9.19 1.80 23.76
C MET A 1 -10.45 1.24 23.11
N LEU A 2 -10.45 -0.04 22.78
CA LEU A 2 -11.61 -0.70 22.15
C LEU A 2 -12.45 -1.30 23.26
N PHE A 3 -13.59 -0.66 23.56
CA PHE A 3 -14.59 -1.22 24.46
C PHE A 3 -15.50 -2.15 23.64
N VAL A 4 -15.43 -3.45 23.92
CA VAL A 4 -16.42 -4.42 23.46
C VAL A 4 -17.64 -4.28 24.37
N TYR A 5 -18.76 -3.84 23.80
CA TYR A 5 -20.05 -3.77 24.49
C TYR A 5 -20.61 -5.18 24.65
N SER A 6 -20.54 -5.71 25.88
CA SER A 6 -21.17 -6.95 26.31
C SER A 6 -21.73 -6.73 27.72
N SER A 7 -22.75 -7.49 28.13
CA SER A 7 -23.45 -7.45 29.42
C SER A 7 -22.57 -7.61 30.68
N GLU A 8 -21.26 -7.67 30.52
CA GLU A 8 -20.21 -7.80 31.55
C GLU A 8 -19.82 -6.46 32.21
N ILE A 9 -20.34 -5.31 31.74
CA ILE A 9 -20.02 -3.97 32.27
C ILE A 9 -20.32 -3.82 33.78
N LYS A 10 -21.30 -4.55 34.32
CA LYS A 10 -21.65 -4.48 35.76
C LYS A 10 -20.50 -4.88 36.69
N TYR A 11 -19.63 -5.81 36.28
CA TYR A 11 -18.48 -6.21 37.10
C TYR A 11 -17.38 -5.15 37.09
N TRP A 12 -17.20 -4.45 35.97
CA TRP A 12 -16.21 -3.38 35.84
C TRP A 12 -16.53 -2.16 36.71
N GLU A 13 -17.80 -1.80 36.89
CA GLU A 13 -18.19 -0.70 37.79
C GLU A 13 -17.87 -0.97 39.27
N GLY A 14 -17.99 -2.23 39.71
CA GLY A 14 -17.58 -2.63 41.06
C GLY A 14 -16.07 -2.46 41.28
N TYR A 15 -15.28 -2.87 40.28
CA TYR A 15 -13.83 -2.68 40.28
C TYR A 15 -13.42 -1.21 40.29
N LEU A 16 -14.09 -0.35 39.51
CA LEU A 16 -13.84 1.09 39.53
C LEU A 16 -14.13 1.72 40.90
N LYS A 17 -15.17 1.26 41.60
CA LYS A 17 -15.50 1.74 42.96
C LYS A 17 -14.46 1.31 43.98
N GLU A 18 -13.95 0.09 43.88
CA GLU A 18 -12.96 -0.45 44.82
C GLU A 18 -11.53 0.04 44.53
N ALA A 19 -11.21 0.40 43.28
CA ALA A 19 -9.86 0.80 42.83
C ALA A 19 -9.29 2.02 43.57
N GLY A 20 -10.15 2.86 44.17
CA GLY A 20 -9.72 3.98 45.01
C GLY A 20 -9.35 3.59 46.45
N SER A 21 -9.55 2.34 46.85
CA SER A 21 -9.24 1.86 48.21
C SER A 21 -7.80 1.36 48.32
N ASN A 22 -7.14 1.67 49.44
CA ASN A 22 -5.76 1.21 49.70
C ASN A 22 -5.62 -0.33 49.79
N ALA A 23 -6.73 -1.04 49.97
CA ALA A 23 -6.77 -2.51 50.04
C ALA A 23 -6.97 -3.17 48.66
N PHE A 24 -7.22 -2.38 47.62
CA PHE A 24 -7.54 -2.92 46.31
C PHE A 24 -6.31 -3.56 45.65
N THR A 25 -6.41 -4.87 45.42
CA THR A 25 -5.42 -5.62 44.67
C THR A 25 -6.11 -6.44 43.58
N LEU A 26 -5.66 -6.23 42.35
CA LEU A 26 -6.16 -6.92 41.17
C LEU A 26 -5.00 -7.65 40.49
N SER A 27 -4.83 -8.93 40.84
CA SER A 27 -3.84 -9.76 40.17
C SER A 27 -4.27 -10.08 38.73
N PRO A 28 -3.32 -10.34 37.81
CA PRO A 28 -3.65 -10.73 36.44
C PRO A 28 -4.58 -11.95 36.37
N LEU A 29 -4.40 -12.91 37.27
CA LEU A 29 -5.28 -14.09 37.36
C LEU A 29 -6.71 -13.70 37.78
N LYS A 30 -6.86 -12.83 38.78
CA LYS A 30 -8.16 -12.31 39.23
C LYS A 30 -8.85 -11.48 38.14
N TRP A 31 -8.08 -10.71 37.36
CA TRP A 31 -8.60 -9.97 36.21
C TRP A 31 -9.18 -10.91 35.15
N ILE A 32 -8.40 -11.89 34.70
CA ILE A 32 -8.82 -12.85 33.66
C ILE A 32 -10.08 -13.61 34.09
N SER A 33 -10.12 -14.12 35.33
CA SER A 33 -11.24 -14.94 35.81
C SER A 33 -12.53 -14.16 35.99
N THR A 34 -12.46 -12.87 36.31
CA THR A 34 -13.65 -12.05 36.60
C THR A 34 -14.17 -11.29 35.39
N THR A 35 -13.28 -10.88 34.49
CA THR A 35 -13.65 -10.09 33.30
C THR A 35 -13.72 -10.93 32.03
N ASN A 36 -13.40 -12.22 32.11
CA ASN A 36 -13.28 -13.10 30.94
C ASN A 36 -12.32 -12.53 29.87
N ALA A 37 -11.26 -11.85 30.34
CA ALA A 37 -10.34 -11.13 29.46
C ALA A 37 -9.67 -12.08 28.46
N VAL A 38 -9.84 -11.79 27.17
CA VAL A 38 -9.20 -12.54 26.09
C VAL A 38 -7.80 -12.02 25.83
N GLY A 39 -6.84 -12.93 25.66
CA GLY A 39 -5.47 -12.59 25.28
C GLY A 39 -4.51 -12.32 26.45
N LEU A 40 -4.94 -12.49 27.70
CA LEU A 40 -4.06 -12.59 28.87
C LEU A 40 -4.16 -14.01 29.45
N PHE A 41 -3.03 -14.60 29.84
CA PHE A 41 -3.02 -15.91 30.49
C PHE A 41 -1.95 -16.00 31.56
N VAL A 42 -2.27 -16.69 32.65
CA VAL A 42 -1.36 -16.90 33.77
C VAL A 42 -1.05 -18.39 33.88
N ARG A 43 0.24 -18.73 33.99
CA ARG A 43 0.69 -20.09 34.29
C ARG A 43 1.30 -20.13 35.68
N LEU A 44 0.84 -21.07 36.49
CA LEU A 44 1.36 -21.32 37.84
C LEU A 44 2.48 -22.39 37.79
N GLY A 45 3.40 -22.35 38.76
CA GLY A 45 4.48 -23.34 38.91
C GLY A 45 5.87 -22.83 38.51
N ARG A 46 6.85 -23.74 38.44
CA ARG A 46 8.24 -23.42 38.08
C ARG A 46 8.33 -23.07 36.59
N GLY A 47 8.75 -21.85 36.28
CA GLY A 47 8.65 -21.28 34.92
C GLY A 47 7.26 -20.67 34.62
N GLY A 48 6.44 -20.49 35.65
CA GLY A 48 5.19 -19.75 35.58
C GLY A 48 5.40 -18.26 35.34
N GLY A 49 4.32 -17.57 34.98
CA GLY A 49 4.35 -16.16 34.63
C GLY A 49 3.00 -15.66 34.11
N THR A 50 2.91 -14.35 33.92
CA THR A 50 1.80 -13.71 33.21
C THR A 50 2.25 -13.45 31.78
N PHE A 51 1.43 -13.89 30.84
CA PHE A 51 1.69 -13.77 29.42
C PHE A 51 0.52 -13.07 28.74
N ALA A 52 0.80 -12.45 27.60
CA ALA A 52 -0.20 -11.75 26.82
C ALA A 52 -0.03 -12.04 25.33
N HIS A 53 -1.11 -11.87 24.56
CA HIS A 53 -1.04 -11.76 23.11
C HIS A 53 -0.05 -10.65 22.74
N LYS A 54 0.68 -10.82 21.63
CA LYS A 54 1.76 -9.92 21.22
C LYS A 54 1.32 -8.44 21.26
N ASP A 55 0.16 -8.09 20.69
CA ASP A 55 -0.26 -6.69 20.60
C ASP A 55 -0.51 -6.07 21.99
N ILE A 56 -1.03 -6.86 22.93
CA ILE A 56 -1.25 -6.45 24.31
C ILE A 56 0.10 -6.28 25.02
N ALA A 57 1.00 -7.26 24.86
CA ALA A 57 2.35 -7.21 25.42
C ALA A 57 3.14 -6.00 24.91
N PHE A 58 3.06 -5.72 23.60
CA PHE A 58 3.70 -4.55 22.98
C PHE A 58 3.19 -3.25 23.60
N LYS A 59 1.87 -3.11 23.83
CA LYS A 59 1.33 -1.92 24.49
C LYS A 59 1.80 -1.75 25.93
N PHE A 60 1.84 -2.83 26.71
CA PHE A 60 2.39 -2.79 28.07
C PHE A 60 3.88 -2.42 28.07
N ALA A 61 4.67 -3.01 27.16
CA ALA A 61 6.09 -2.72 27.05
C ALA A 61 6.36 -1.26 26.63
N SER A 62 5.55 -0.70 25.71
CA SER A 62 5.62 0.72 25.33
C SER A 62 5.28 1.63 26.50
N TRP A 63 4.26 1.29 27.29
CA TRP A 63 3.90 2.08 28.48
C TRP A 63 5.00 2.03 29.56
N LEU A 64 5.66 0.88 29.71
CA LEU A 64 6.72 0.70 30.70
C LEU A 64 8.04 1.37 30.30
N SER A 65 8.33 1.46 28.99
CA SER A 65 9.58 2.00 28.47
C SER A 65 9.36 2.92 27.26
N ALA A 66 9.63 4.21 27.48
CA ALA A 66 9.63 5.22 26.42
C ALA A 66 10.65 4.91 25.31
N GLU A 67 11.77 4.24 25.63
CA GLU A 67 12.74 3.78 24.63
C GLU A 67 12.14 2.74 23.70
N PHE A 68 11.43 1.75 24.26
CA PHE A 68 10.76 0.72 23.48
C PHE A 68 9.64 1.31 22.60
N GLU A 69 8.88 2.27 23.13
CA GLU A 69 7.89 3.01 22.35
C GLU A 69 8.53 3.77 21.17
N LEU A 70 9.63 4.49 21.42
CA LEU A 70 10.36 5.21 20.38
C LEU A 70 10.90 4.27 19.31
N TYR A 71 11.37 3.09 19.70
CA TYR A 71 11.84 2.06 18.77
C TYR A 71 10.74 1.61 17.81
N ILE A 72 9.53 1.33 18.33
CA ILE A 72 8.38 0.95 17.51
C ILE A 72 8.00 2.08 16.55
N ILE A 73 7.98 3.33 17.02
CA ILE A 73 7.64 4.49 16.19
C ILE A 73 8.64 4.64 15.04
N LYS A 74 9.94 4.53 15.33
CA LYS A 74 10.99 4.62 14.32
C LYS A 74 10.91 3.50 13.29
N ASP A 75 10.68 2.26 13.74
CA ASP A 75 10.58 1.13 12.83
C ASP A 75 9.34 1.23 11.93
N TYR A 76 8.22 1.72 12.48
CA TYR A 76 7.03 2.02 11.68
C TYR A 76 7.29 3.11 10.63
N GLN A 77 7.95 4.21 11.00
CA GLN A 77 8.32 5.27 10.06
C GLN A 77 9.23 4.74 8.95
N ARG A 78 10.25 3.96 9.30
CA ARG A 78 11.16 3.31 8.34
C ARG A 78 10.40 2.44 7.34
N LEU A 79 9.50 1.58 7.82
CA LEU A 79 8.68 0.74 6.94
C LEU A 79 7.79 1.59 6.02
N LYS A 80 7.25 2.69 6.52
CA LYS A 80 6.40 3.58 5.74
C LYS A 80 7.18 4.30 4.64
N ASP A 81 8.39 4.75 4.94
CA ASP A 81 9.27 5.40 3.97
C ASP A 81 9.74 4.40 2.90
N ASP A 82 10.07 3.16 3.29
CA ASP A 82 10.43 2.09 2.37
C ASP A 82 9.27 1.72 1.43
N GLU A 83 8.03 1.71 1.91
CA GLU A 83 6.85 1.50 1.06
C GLU A 83 6.62 2.66 0.09
N ASN A 84 6.69 3.89 0.58
CA ASN A 84 6.51 5.09 -0.24
C ASN A 84 7.58 5.19 -1.34
N SER A 85 8.83 4.86 -1.03
CA SER A 85 9.92 4.87 -2.02
C SER A 85 9.66 3.86 -3.14
N LYS A 86 9.25 2.63 -2.83
CA LYS A 86 8.90 1.60 -3.82
C LYS A 86 7.73 2.03 -4.72
N LEU A 87 6.70 2.64 -4.14
CA LEU A 87 5.54 3.14 -4.90
C LEU A 87 5.94 4.29 -5.83
N SER A 88 6.74 5.23 -5.35
CA SER A 88 7.20 6.38 -6.15
C SER A 88 8.11 5.96 -7.31
N LEU A 89 8.92 4.91 -7.15
CA LEU A 89 9.82 4.42 -8.21
C LEU A 89 9.04 3.95 -9.43
N ASN A 90 8.01 3.12 -9.25
CA ASN A 90 7.17 2.64 -10.35
C ASN A 90 6.40 3.78 -11.03
N TRP A 91 5.87 4.72 -10.24
CA TRP A 91 5.17 5.88 -10.79
C TRP A 91 6.09 6.78 -11.62
N ASN A 92 7.30 7.06 -11.12
CA ASN A 92 8.32 7.81 -11.85
C ASN A 92 8.76 7.09 -13.12
N LEU A 93 8.96 5.76 -13.06
CA LEU A 93 9.34 4.94 -14.21
C LEU A 93 8.29 5.04 -15.33
N ASN A 94 7.00 4.87 -15.01
CA ASN A 94 5.92 4.99 -15.99
C ASN A 94 5.87 6.37 -16.63
N ARG A 95 6.13 7.43 -15.84
CA ARG A 95 6.17 8.81 -16.34
C ARG A 95 7.34 9.04 -17.29
N GLU A 96 8.53 8.56 -16.95
CA GLU A 96 9.71 8.68 -17.81
C GLU A 96 9.55 7.85 -19.10
N ILE A 97 9.03 6.63 -19.03
CA ILE A 97 8.70 5.82 -20.22
C ILE A 97 7.71 6.55 -21.11
N SER A 98 6.63 7.11 -20.54
CA SER A 98 5.63 7.86 -21.30
C SER A 98 6.25 9.09 -21.98
N LYS A 99 7.10 9.83 -21.28
CA LYS A 99 7.80 11.01 -21.82
C LYS A 99 8.74 10.65 -22.96
N ILE A 100 9.48 9.55 -22.83
CA ILE A 100 10.35 9.02 -23.90
C ILE A 100 9.49 8.64 -25.11
N ASN A 101 8.37 7.92 -24.92
CA ASN A 101 7.47 7.55 -26.01
C ASN A 101 6.95 8.77 -26.75
N TYR A 102 6.39 9.76 -26.04
CA TYR A 102 5.90 10.99 -26.67
C TYR A 102 6.99 11.73 -27.46
N LYS A 103 8.22 11.76 -26.94
CA LYS A 103 9.34 12.41 -27.64
C LYS A 103 9.71 11.66 -28.92
N ILE A 104 9.81 10.33 -28.87
CA ILE A 104 10.07 9.49 -30.04
C ILE A 104 8.96 9.70 -31.10
N HIS A 105 7.69 9.67 -30.68
CA HIS A 105 6.57 9.91 -31.59
C HIS A 105 6.62 11.30 -32.21
N THR A 106 6.86 12.34 -31.42
CA THR A 106 6.92 13.73 -31.90
C THR A 106 8.10 13.94 -32.86
N ASP A 107 9.27 13.38 -32.54
CA ASP A 107 10.46 13.48 -33.38
C ASP A 107 10.24 12.73 -34.70
N ALA A 108 9.65 11.53 -34.66
CA ALA A 108 9.26 10.80 -35.87
C ALA A 108 8.28 11.59 -36.74
N ILE A 109 7.25 12.22 -36.14
CA ILE A 109 6.32 13.08 -36.87
C ILE A 109 7.07 14.26 -37.52
N LYS A 110 7.95 14.94 -36.78
CA LYS A 110 8.73 16.07 -37.33
C LYS A 110 9.65 15.65 -38.48
N THR A 111 10.32 14.51 -38.35
CA THR A 111 11.32 14.07 -39.34
C THR A 111 10.68 13.46 -40.58
N TYR A 112 9.57 12.71 -40.44
CA TYR A 112 8.98 11.94 -41.53
C TYR A 112 7.67 12.51 -42.09
N LEU A 113 6.79 13.16 -41.29
CA LEU A 113 5.51 13.71 -41.80
C LEU A 113 5.64 15.10 -42.41
N LEU A 114 6.65 15.89 -42.05
CA LEU A 114 6.83 17.24 -42.60
C LEU A 114 7.48 17.24 -44.00
N GLY A 115 7.92 16.08 -44.51
CA GLY A 115 8.42 15.91 -45.87
C GLY A 115 7.34 15.38 -46.82
N ASN A 116 6.77 16.25 -47.66
CA ASN A 116 5.97 15.93 -48.86
C ASN A 116 4.90 14.83 -48.69
N LEU A 117 3.95 15.02 -47.77
CA LEU A 117 2.71 14.24 -47.82
C LEU A 117 1.96 14.53 -49.13
N THR A 118 1.56 13.48 -49.83
CA THR A 118 0.75 13.61 -51.05
C THR A 118 -0.64 14.16 -50.71
N LYS A 119 -1.29 14.85 -51.66
CA LYS A 119 -2.64 15.43 -51.45
C LYS A 119 -3.68 14.39 -51.03
N GLU A 120 -3.51 13.14 -51.46
CA GLU A 120 -4.33 12.00 -51.03
C GLU A 120 -4.16 11.74 -49.53
N GLN A 121 -2.92 11.67 -49.03
CA GLN A 121 -2.58 11.47 -47.61
C GLN A 121 -3.09 12.58 -46.68
N LEU A 122 -3.16 13.83 -47.16
CA LEU A 122 -3.73 14.96 -46.41
C LEU A 122 -5.26 14.94 -46.38
N SER A 123 -5.91 14.32 -47.38
CA SER A 123 -7.38 14.23 -47.44
C SER A 123 -7.96 13.13 -46.55
N TYR A 124 -7.13 12.17 -46.11
CA TYR A 124 -7.56 11.13 -45.20
C TYR A 124 -7.76 11.70 -43.79
N LYS A 125 -9.00 11.58 -43.30
CA LYS A 125 -9.32 11.77 -41.88
C LYS A 125 -8.84 10.52 -41.12
N TYR A 126 -7.62 10.57 -40.59
CA TYR A 126 -7.07 9.47 -39.79
C TYR A 126 -7.99 9.17 -38.60
N ALA A 127 -8.31 7.90 -38.38
CA ALA A 127 -9.19 7.46 -37.31
C ALA A 127 -8.47 7.41 -35.95
N SER A 128 -7.13 7.27 -35.96
CA SER A 128 -6.29 7.18 -34.75
C SER A 128 -4.87 7.73 -35.00
N GLU A 129 -4.19 8.15 -33.93
CA GLU A 129 -2.78 8.58 -33.97
C GLU A 129 -1.86 7.46 -34.49
N ALA A 130 -2.18 6.20 -34.17
CA ALA A 130 -1.48 5.01 -34.64
C ALA A 130 -1.55 4.82 -36.17
N ASP A 131 -2.67 5.15 -36.81
CA ASP A 131 -2.79 5.12 -38.27
C ASP A 131 -1.96 6.22 -38.94
N MET A 132 -1.95 7.43 -38.34
CA MET A 132 -1.12 8.53 -38.83
C MET A 132 0.38 8.19 -38.72
N LEU A 133 0.80 7.59 -37.61
CA LEU A 133 2.19 7.17 -37.38
C LEU A 133 2.64 6.06 -38.33
N ASN A 134 1.80 5.06 -38.61
CA ASN A 134 2.19 3.99 -39.54
C ASN A 134 2.33 4.49 -40.98
N VAL A 135 1.45 5.41 -41.40
CA VAL A 135 1.56 6.05 -42.71
C VAL A 135 2.81 6.94 -42.77
N ALA A 136 3.16 7.63 -41.68
CA ALA A 136 4.40 8.41 -41.57
C ALA A 136 5.68 7.59 -41.73
N LEU A 137 5.74 6.45 -41.02
CA LEU A 137 6.98 5.67 -40.87
C LEU A 137 7.15 4.64 -41.98
N PHE A 138 6.06 4.02 -42.43
CA PHE A 138 6.07 2.86 -43.33
C PHE A 138 5.31 3.09 -44.63
N ASN A 139 4.68 4.26 -44.80
CA ASN A 139 3.83 4.59 -45.94
C ASN A 139 2.66 3.60 -46.15
N LYS A 140 2.22 2.95 -45.06
CA LYS A 140 1.16 1.93 -45.02
C LYS A 140 0.22 2.18 -43.85
N ARG A 141 -1.04 1.75 -43.95
CA ARG A 141 -2.01 1.88 -42.85
C ARG A 141 -1.68 0.91 -41.71
N ALA A 142 -2.13 1.20 -40.48
CA ALA A 142 -1.85 0.32 -39.34
C ALA A 142 -2.39 -1.10 -39.54
N LYS A 143 -3.55 -1.21 -40.21
CA LYS A 143 -4.17 -2.49 -40.57
C LYS A 143 -3.32 -3.29 -41.57
N GLU A 144 -2.85 -2.63 -42.64
CA GLU A 144 -2.02 -3.27 -43.68
C GLU A 144 -0.67 -3.70 -43.12
N TRP A 145 -0.07 -2.88 -42.26
CA TRP A 145 1.19 -3.21 -41.62
C TRP A 145 1.05 -4.43 -40.67
N LYS A 146 -0.04 -4.52 -39.91
CA LYS A 146 -0.35 -5.68 -39.04
C LYS A 146 -0.57 -6.96 -39.85
N GLU A 147 -1.21 -6.86 -41.02
CA GLU A 147 -1.44 -7.99 -41.92
C GLU A 147 -0.11 -8.51 -42.51
N GLU A 148 0.83 -7.62 -42.82
CA GLU A 148 2.17 -8.00 -43.31
C GLU A 148 3.13 -8.48 -42.20
N ASN A 149 2.92 -8.05 -40.95
CA ASN A 149 3.79 -8.36 -39.82
C ASN A 149 3.05 -9.09 -38.67
N PRO A 150 2.42 -10.26 -38.92
CA PRO A 150 1.57 -10.93 -37.94
C PRO A 150 2.30 -11.44 -36.69
N LYS A 151 3.64 -11.56 -36.75
CA LYS A 151 4.48 -12.04 -35.63
C LYS A 151 5.07 -10.91 -34.77
N LEU A 152 5.01 -9.66 -35.22
CA LEU A 152 5.59 -8.52 -34.50
C LEU A 152 4.50 -7.77 -33.76
N LYS A 153 4.43 -7.93 -32.43
CA LYS A 153 3.65 -7.05 -31.56
C LYS A 153 4.41 -5.74 -31.40
N VAL A 154 4.04 -4.73 -32.18
CA VAL A 154 4.45 -3.35 -31.92
C VAL A 154 3.36 -2.69 -31.09
N ASN A 155 3.75 -2.01 -30.00
CA ASN A 155 2.87 -1.10 -29.28
C ASN A 155 2.76 0.19 -30.11
N ILE A 156 1.68 0.32 -30.88
CA ILE A 156 1.24 1.56 -31.51
C ILE A 156 -0.15 1.85 -31.00
#